data_AF-A0A7C1HKN5-F1
#
_entry.id   AF-A0A7C1HKN5-F1
#
_cell.length_a   1.000
_cell.length_b   1.000
_cell.length_c   1.000
_cell.angle_alpha   90.00
_cell.angle_beta   90.00
_cell.angle_gamma   90.00
#
_symmetry.space_group_name_H-M   'P 1'
#
loop_
_entity.id
_entity.type
_entity.pdbx_description
1 polymer ?
#
loop_
_entity_poly.entity_id
_entity_poly.type
_entity_poly.pdbx_seq_one_letter_code
_entity_poly.pdbx_strand_id
1 'polypeptide(L)'
;MFRDDLWIIQKAGASGLAKRFRAVAENIANINTPGYSRKEVFFEERLREAMDAKTALATAGVSTTDKKHIAPDRRADVAGVAFETRAENEACRMDGNSVDPEIEMAKLARTRMAYNTVMKLMAKRAEMIKTSMGGR
;
A
#
# COMPACT_ATOMS: atom_id res chain seq x y z
N MET A 1 -1.76 24.19 10.89
CA MET A 1 -0.60 23.35 10.56
C MET A 1 -1.08 22.27 9.60
N PHE A 2 -0.87 22.43 8.29
CA PHE A 2 -1.31 21.46 7.28
C PHE A 2 -0.56 20.15 7.50
N ARG A 3 -1.22 19.15 8.09
CA ARG A 3 -0.66 17.80 8.21
C ARG A 3 -0.64 17.22 6.79
N ASP A 4 0.53 16.87 6.26
CA ASP A 4 0.69 16.43 4.88
C ASP A 4 0.19 14.98 4.70
N ASP A 5 -1.13 14.84 4.74
CA ASP A 5 -1.82 13.55 4.69
C ASP A 5 -1.58 12.85 3.34
N LEU A 6 -1.36 13.61 2.26
CA LEU A 6 -1.03 13.05 0.95
C LEU A 6 0.36 12.40 0.93
N TRP A 7 1.36 13.00 1.58
CA TRP A 7 2.68 12.38 1.72
C TRP A 7 2.62 11.02 2.41
N ILE A 8 1.83 10.92 3.49
CA ILE A 8 1.64 9.68 4.23
C ILE A 8 0.96 8.62 3.35
N ILE A 9 -0.08 8.98 2.61
CA ILE A 9 -0.79 8.07 1.69
C ILE A 9 0.13 7.59 0.57
N GLN A 10 0.89 8.51 -0.06
CA GLN A 10 1.83 8.17 -1.12
C GLN A 10 2.94 7.22 -0.62
N LYS A 11 3.46 7.46 0.59
CA LYS A 11 4.44 6.58 1.24
C LYS A 11 3.85 5.20 1.55
N ALA A 12 2.63 5.13 2.07
CA ALA A 12 1.95 3.86 2.34
C ALA A 12 1.67 3.07 1.05
N GLY A 13 1.17 3.74 0.01
CA GLY A 13 0.95 3.14 -1.31
C GLY A 13 2.25 2.64 -1.95
N ALA A 14 3.34 3.41 -1.87
CA ALA A 14 4.66 2.97 -2.35
C ALA A 14 5.16 1.73 -1.59
N SER A 15 4.97 1.68 -0.26
CA SER A 15 5.32 0.52 0.56
C SER A 15 4.51 -0.73 0.18
N GLY A 16 3.19 -0.58 -0.02
CA GLY A 16 2.32 -1.66 -0.48
C GLY A 16 2.73 -2.21 -1.85
N LEU A 17 3.03 -1.33 -2.80
CA LEU A 17 3.54 -1.70 -4.12
C LEU A 17 4.90 -2.41 -4.04
N ALA A 18 5.81 -1.96 -3.17
CA ALA A 18 7.10 -2.63 -2.95
C ALA A 18 6.91 -4.05 -2.38
N LYS A 19 5.95 -4.25 -1.46
CA LYS A 19 5.61 -5.59 -0.96
C LYS A 19 5.01 -6.48 -2.04
N ARG A 20 4.11 -5.94 -2.88
CA ARG A 20 3.58 -6.69 -4.03
C ARG A 20 4.69 -7.09 -5.01
N PHE A 21 5.62 -6.19 -5.30
CA PHE A 21 6.76 -6.50 -6.16
C PHE A 21 7.58 -7.68 -5.59
N ARG A 22 7.84 -7.68 -4.29
CA ARG A 22 8.53 -8.79 -3.62
C ARG A 22 7.74 -10.10 -3.73
N ALA A 23 6.43 -10.09 -3.47
CA ALA A 23 5.60 -11.29 -3.57
C ALA A 23 5.57 -11.86 -5.00
N VAL A 24 5.43 -11.01 -6.02
CA VAL A 24 5.48 -11.44 -7.43
C VAL A 24 6.86 -12.01 -7.77
N ALA A 25 7.95 -11.39 -7.29
CA ALA A 25 9.30 -11.92 -7.49
C ALA A 25 9.50 -13.29 -6.82
N GLU A 26 8.96 -13.49 -5.61
CA GLU A 26 8.94 -14.78 -4.93
C GLU A 26 8.15 -15.83 -5.71
N ASN A 27 6.99 -15.48 -6.27
CA ASN A 27 6.20 -16.38 -7.12
C ASN A 27 6.98 -16.78 -8.37
N ILE A 28 7.58 -15.80 -9.07
CA ILE A 28 8.37 -16.04 -10.28
C ILE A 28 9.56 -16.97 -9.98
N ALA A 29 10.25 -16.75 -8.86
CA ALA A 29 11.36 -17.61 -8.45
C ALA A 29 10.94 -19.06 -8.19
N ASN A 30 9.68 -19.30 -7.85
CA ASN A 30 9.12 -20.62 -7.52
C ASN A 30 8.19 -21.20 -8.60
N ILE A 31 8.21 -20.69 -9.84
CA ILE A 31 7.41 -21.23 -10.96
C ILE A 31 7.68 -22.72 -11.23
N ASN A 32 8.89 -23.20 -10.94
CA ASN A 32 9.27 -24.60 -11.15
C ASN A 32 9.36 -25.39 -9.85
N THR A 33 8.83 -24.85 -8.74
CA THR A 33 8.82 -25.52 -7.43
C THR A 33 7.51 -26.30 -7.27
N PRO A 34 7.54 -27.66 -7.27
CA PRO A 34 6.33 -28.46 -7.10
C PRO A 34 5.63 -28.16 -5.77
N GLY A 35 4.29 -28.11 -5.79
CA GLY A 35 3.48 -27.82 -4.60
C GLY A 35 3.58 -26.39 -4.05
N TYR A 36 4.18 -25.44 -4.80
CA TYR A 36 4.25 -24.04 -4.36
C TYR A 36 2.90 -23.35 -4.47
N SER A 37 2.51 -22.63 -3.41
CA SER A 37 1.30 -21.81 -3.39
C SER A 37 1.64 -20.34 -3.67
N ARG A 38 1.06 -19.82 -4.75
CA ARG A 38 1.09 -18.41 -5.15
C ARG A 38 0.69 -17.48 -3.98
N LYS A 39 1.52 -16.48 -3.72
CA LYS A 39 1.27 -15.43 -2.73
C LYS A 39 0.79 -14.14 -3.42
N GLU A 40 -0.24 -13.51 -2.87
CA GLU A 40 -0.73 -12.21 -3.36
C GLU A 40 -0.88 -11.20 -2.24
N VAL A 41 -0.47 -9.95 -2.51
CA VAL A 41 -0.53 -8.84 -1.55
C VAL A 41 -1.72 -7.95 -1.88
N PHE A 42 -2.68 -7.91 -0.96
CA PHE A 42 -3.84 -7.02 -1.00
C PHE A 42 -3.61 -5.88 -0.02
N PHE A 43 -3.50 -4.66 -0.52
CA PHE A 43 -3.20 -3.50 0.33
C PHE A 43 -4.09 -2.29 0.07
N GLU A 44 -4.69 -2.20 -1.10
CA GLU A 44 -5.50 -1.05 -1.51
C GLU A 44 -6.78 -0.95 -0.67
N GLU A 45 -7.39 -2.08 -0.33
CA GLU A 45 -8.57 -2.13 0.54
C GLU A 45 -8.24 -1.61 1.93
N ARG A 46 -7.16 -2.10 2.53
CA ARG A 46 -6.70 -1.65 3.85
C ARG A 46 -6.23 -0.20 3.86
N LEU A 47 -5.63 0.25 2.76
CA LEU A 47 -5.29 1.65 2.59
C LEU A 47 -6.55 2.52 2.52
N ARG A 48 -7.58 2.08 1.78
CA ARG A 48 -8.87 2.77 1.67
C ARG A 48 -9.59 2.81 3.02
N GLU A 49 -9.70 1.68 3.72
CA GLU A 49 -10.26 1.62 5.07
C GLU A 49 -9.56 2.58 6.03
N ALA A 50 -8.22 2.63 6.00
CA ALA A 50 -7.45 3.55 6.83
C ALA A 50 -7.73 5.03 6.47
N MET A 51 -7.95 5.34 5.19
CA MET A 51 -8.34 6.69 4.74
C MET A 51 -9.77 7.05 5.16
N ASP A 52 -10.70 6.12 5.04
CA ASP A 52 -12.11 6.32 5.39
C ASP A 52 -12.27 6.48 6.90
N ALA A 53 -11.60 5.64 7.70
CA ALA A 53 -11.57 5.77 9.16
C ALA A 53 -10.99 7.13 9.62
N LYS A 54 -9.92 7.59 8.96
CA LYS A 54 -9.33 8.90 9.23
C LYS A 54 -10.26 10.06 8.86
N THR A 55 -10.98 9.92 7.74
CA THR A 55 -11.95 10.93 7.28
C THR A 55 -13.14 10.98 8.22
N ALA A 56 -13.67 9.83 8.63
CA ALA A 56 -14.75 9.71 9.62
C ALA A 56 -14.36 10.33 10.97
N LEU A 57 -13.12 10.12 11.43
CA LEU A 57 -12.62 10.73 12.66
C LEU A 57 -12.49 12.26 12.55
N ALA A 58 -12.17 12.77 11.35
CA ALA A 58 -12.09 14.21 11.09
C ALA A 58 -13.48 14.87 11.03
N THR A 59 -14.49 14.19 10.49
CA THR A 59 -15.87 14.70 10.37
C THR A 59 -16.70 14.53 11.64
N ALA A 60 -16.36 13.56 12.51
CA ALA A 60 -17.09 13.29 13.74
C ALA A 60 -17.02 14.42 14.79
N GLY A 61 -16.19 15.46 14.59
CA GLY A 61 -16.18 16.66 15.44
C GLY A 61 -15.86 16.37 16.92
N VAL A 62 -15.27 15.22 17.23
CA VAL A 62 -15.06 14.77 18.61
C VAL A 62 -13.92 15.57 19.25
N SER A 63 -14.30 16.50 20.13
CA SER A 63 -13.40 17.27 20.96
C SER A 63 -13.46 16.78 22.40
N THR A 64 -12.31 16.62 23.05
CA THR A 64 -12.27 16.31 24.48
C THR A 64 -12.52 17.59 25.27
N THR A 65 -13.63 17.65 26.00
CA THR A 65 -13.95 18.83 26.83
C THR A 65 -13.26 18.79 28.19
N ASP A 66 -12.89 17.60 28.68
CA ASP A 66 -12.19 17.42 29.96
C ASP A 66 -10.89 16.62 29.80
N LYS A 67 -9.92 16.87 30.69
CA LYS A 67 -8.63 16.16 30.75
C LYS A 67 -8.77 14.68 31.11
N LYS A 68 -9.90 14.26 31.69
CA LYS A 68 -10.23 12.85 31.98
C LYS A 68 -10.95 12.15 30.83
N HIS A 69 -11.31 12.84 29.75
CA HIS A 69 -11.93 12.20 28.60
C HIS A 69 -10.91 11.36 27.84
N ILE A 70 -11.34 10.18 27.38
CA ILE A 70 -10.55 9.37 26.46
C ILE A 70 -10.46 10.16 25.15
N ALA A 71 -9.27 10.66 24.83
CA ALA A 71 -9.04 11.28 23.54
C ALA A 71 -9.25 10.23 22.44
N PRO A 72 -9.99 10.54 21.37
CA PRO A 72 -10.03 9.65 20.22
C PRO A 72 -8.60 9.39 19.75
N ASP A 73 -8.26 8.13 19.50
CA ASP A 73 -6.94 7.80 19.00
C ASP A 73 -6.80 8.35 17.57
N ARG A 74 -6.23 9.55 17.47
CA ARG A 74 -5.99 10.24 16.19
C ARG A 74 -4.83 9.62 15.42
N ARG A 75 -4.24 8.53 15.93
CA ARG A 75 -3.32 7.65 15.21
C ARG A 75 -4.11 6.59 14.45
N ALA A 76 -5.04 7.00 13.60
CA ALA A 76 -5.34 6.21 12.41
C ALA A 76 -4.09 6.27 11.53
N ASP A 77 -3.07 5.51 11.92
CA ASP A 77 -1.75 5.59 11.31
C ASP A 77 -1.80 4.78 10.03
N VAL A 78 -2.02 5.49 8.93
CA VAL A 78 -1.92 4.94 7.58
C VAL A 78 -0.52 4.32 7.36
N ALA A 79 0.49 4.66 8.17
CA ALA A 79 1.81 4.03 8.14
C ALA A 79 1.85 2.61 8.75
N GLY A 80 0.86 2.23 9.56
CA GLY A 80 0.77 0.94 10.25
C GLY A 80 -0.10 -0.11 9.55
N VAL A 81 -0.57 0.15 8.32
CA VAL A 81 -1.45 -0.76 7.59
C VAL A 81 -0.78 -2.13 7.42
N ALA A 82 -1.37 -3.15 8.06
CA ALA A 82 -0.97 -4.53 7.89
C ALA A 82 -1.35 -4.97 6.47
N PHE A 83 -0.33 -5.33 5.71
CA PHE A 83 -0.48 -5.82 4.35
C PHE A 83 -0.74 -7.32 4.41
N GLU A 84 -1.92 -7.75 4.00
CA GLU A 84 -2.25 -9.16 3.98
C GLU A 84 -1.64 -9.82 2.74
N THR A 85 -0.96 -10.92 3.00
CA THR A 85 -0.50 -11.83 1.95
C THR A 85 -1.37 -13.07 2.03
N ARG A 86 -2.18 -13.31 1.02
CA ARG A 86 -3.01 -14.51 0.93
C ARG A 86 -2.36 -15.51 -0.03
N ALA A 87 -2.34 -16.77 0.36
CA ALA A 87 -2.07 -17.86 -0.57
C ALA A 87 -3.35 -18.12 -1.37
N GLU A 88 -3.31 -17.96 -2.69
CA GLU A 88 -4.42 -18.34 -3.55
C GLU A 88 -4.28 -19.82 -3.91
N ASN A 89 -5.30 -20.60 -3.54
CA ASN A 89 -5.41 -22.03 -3.83
C ASN A 89 -6.21 -22.26 -5.12
N GLU A 90 -5.90 -21.54 -6.20
CA GLU A 90 -6.56 -21.74 -7.49
C GLU A 90 -5.64 -22.42 -8.51
N ALA A 91 -6.22 -23.40 -9.21
CA ALA A 91 -5.70 -24.20 -10.31
C ALA A 91 -4.34 -24.87 -10.07
N CYS A 92 -4.37 -26.07 -9.50
CA CYS A 92 -3.24 -26.99 -9.52
C CYS A 92 -2.94 -27.39 -10.97
N ARG A 93 -1.77 -26.95 -11.44
CA ARG A 93 -1.03 -27.63 -12.50
C ARG A 93 -0.77 -29.08 -12.06
N MET A 94 -0.48 -30.00 -12.98
CA MET A 94 -0.32 -31.45 -12.66
C MET A 94 0.71 -31.73 -11.55
N ASP A 95 1.61 -30.78 -11.28
CA ASP A 95 2.65 -30.79 -10.25
C ASP A 95 2.27 -30.06 -8.94
N GLY A 96 1.02 -29.63 -8.79
CA GLY A 96 0.50 -28.97 -7.59
C GLY A 96 0.93 -27.50 -7.43
N ASN A 97 1.56 -26.90 -8.44
CA ASN A 97 1.91 -25.48 -8.44
C ASN A 97 0.71 -24.62 -8.91
N SER A 98 0.44 -23.52 -8.21
CA SER A 98 -0.61 -22.53 -8.56
C SER A 98 -0.07 -21.25 -9.23
N VAL A 99 1.23 -21.20 -9.56
CA VAL A 99 1.83 -20.03 -10.21
C VAL A 99 1.80 -20.14 -11.73
N ASP A 100 1.20 -19.14 -12.37
CA ASP A 100 1.24 -18.96 -13.82
C ASP A 100 2.31 -17.88 -14.20
N PRO A 101 3.32 -18.23 -15.01
CA PRO A 101 4.40 -17.31 -15.38
C PRO A 101 3.93 -16.07 -16.15
N GLU A 102 2.94 -16.22 -17.04
CA GLU A 102 2.46 -15.15 -17.90
C GLU A 102 1.67 -14.12 -17.08
N ILE A 103 0.84 -14.62 -16.16
CA ILE A 103 0.08 -13.79 -15.22
C ILE A 103 1.03 -13.07 -14.26
N GLU A 104 2.03 -13.76 -13.70
CA GLU A 104 2.99 -13.12 -12.79
C GLU A 104 3.84 -12.05 -13.48
N MET A 105 4.26 -12.27 -14.73
CA MET A 105 4.96 -11.24 -15.53
C MET A 105 4.07 -10.02 -15.79
N ALA A 106 2.80 -10.22 -16.12
CA ALA A 106 1.85 -9.12 -16.28
C ALA A 106 1.64 -8.35 -14.96
N LYS A 107 1.53 -9.05 -13.82
CA LYS A 107 1.42 -8.44 -12.48
C LYS A 107 2.70 -7.68 -12.10
N LEU A 108 3.88 -8.19 -12.46
CA LEU A 108 5.17 -7.52 -12.25
C LEU A 108 5.23 -6.20 -13.01
N ALA A 109 4.90 -6.21 -14.31
CA ALA A 109 4.91 -5.03 -15.16
C ALA A 109 3.94 -3.96 -14.62
N ARG A 110 2.72 -4.36 -14.27
CA ARG A 110 1.70 -3.47 -13.67
C ARG A 110 2.21 -2.84 -12.37
N THR A 111 2.79 -3.63 -11.48
CA THR A 111 3.30 -3.16 -10.18
C THR A 111 4.45 -2.18 -10.36
N ARG A 112 5.38 -2.47 -11.29
CA ARG A 112 6.50 -1.58 -11.62
C ARG A 112 6.02 -0.25 -12.18
N MET A 113 5.05 -0.26 -13.10
CA MET A 113 4.45 0.97 -13.63
C MET A 113 3.78 1.79 -12.54
N ALA A 114 2.97 1.17 -11.69
CA ALA A 114 2.30 1.84 -10.57
C ALA A 114 3.32 2.48 -9.60
N TYR A 115 4.37 1.74 -9.23
CA TYR A 115 5.41 2.25 -8.32
C TYR A 115 6.14 3.46 -8.90
N ASN A 116 6.55 3.38 -10.18
CA ASN A 116 7.19 4.50 -10.86
C ASN A 116 6.30 5.73 -10.93
N THR A 117 4.99 5.55 -11.16
CA THR A 117 4.03 6.66 -11.17
C THR A 117 3.91 7.32 -9.80
N VAL A 118 3.81 6.53 -8.72
CA VAL A 118 3.78 7.06 -7.34
C VAL A 118 5.05 7.85 -7.03
N MET A 119 6.22 7.32 -7.40
CA MET A 119 7.51 8.00 -7.19
C MET A 119 7.62 9.31 -7.98
N LYS A 120 7.16 9.34 -9.24
CA LYS A 120 7.11 10.57 -10.04
C LYS A 120 6.21 11.63 -9.39
N LEU A 121 5.05 11.22 -8.87
CA LEU A 121 4.13 12.14 -8.19
C LEU A 121 4.73 12.70 -6.89
N MET A 122 5.41 11.86 -6.11
CA MET A 122 6.13 12.28 -4.90
C MET A 122 7.24 13.28 -5.24
N ALA A 123 8.04 13.01 -6.27
CA ALA A 123 9.11 13.90 -6.72
C ALA A 123 8.56 15.26 -7.17
N LYS A 124 7.52 15.26 -8.01
CA LYS A 124 6.85 16.50 -8.46
C LYS A 124 6.30 17.32 -7.28
N ARG A 125 5.76 16.66 -6.25
CA ARG A 125 5.30 17.35 -5.03
C ARG A 125 6.46 17.99 -4.26
N ALA A 126 7.55 17.25 -4.07
CA ALA A 126 8.73 17.79 -3.39
C ALA A 126 9.30 19.01 -4.13
N GLU A 127 9.29 18.98 -5.47
CA GLU A 127 9.66 20.12 -6.31
C GLU A 127 8.72 21.31 -6.08
N MET A 128 7.40 21.12 -6.08
CA MET A 128 6.45 22.22 -5.79
C MET A 128 6.67 22.84 -4.40
N ILE A 129 6.95 22.02 -3.39
CA ILE A 129 7.26 22.51 -2.02
C ILE A 129 8.58 23.29 -2.03
N LYS A 130 9.60 22.80 -2.74
CA LYS A 130 10.89 23.50 -2.87
C LYS A 130 10.72 24.85 -3.56
N THR A 131 9.97 24.91 -4.65
CA THR A 131 9.71 26.15 -5.40
C THR A 131 8.94 27.17 -4.58
N SER A 132 7.98 26.75 -3.75
CA SER A 132 7.23 27.67 -2.89
C SER A 132 8.03 28.18 -1.69
N MET A 133 9.00 27.41 -1.18
CA MET A 133 9.91 27.84 -0.10
C MET A 133 11.08 28.71 -0.60
N GLY A 134 11.58 28.42 -1.81
CA GLY A 134 12.72 29.10 -2.41
C GLY A 134 12.37 30.38 -3.17
N GLY A 135 11.16 30.92 -3.00
CA GLY A 135 10.71 32.14 -3.69
C GLY A 135 11.42 33.42 -3.23
N ARG A 136 12.67 33.59 -3.64
CA ARG A 136 13.37 34.85 -3.91
C ARG A 136 14.33 34.64 -5.07
#